data_AF-A0A1N7P8S1-F1
#
_entry.id   AF-A0A1N7P8S1-F1
#
_cell.length_a   1.000
_cell.length_b   1.000
_cell.length_c   1.000
_cell.angle_alpha   90.00
_cell.angle_beta   90.00
_cell.angle_gamma   90.00
#
_symmetry.space_group_name_H-M   'P 1'
#
loop_
_entity.id
_entity.type
_entity.pdbx_description
1 polymer ?
#
loop_
_entity_poly.entity_id
_entity_poly.type
_entity_poly.pdbx_seq_one_letter_code
_entity_poly.pdbx_strand_id
1 'polypeptide(L)'
;MIILNYHEISDEPGRDRWTVSSSRFKSHLDLFRDRLISPETFLNHCHSRNHDKDGRVLLTFDDGRLSDYTVAFEEYFGSGEIPGFMSFIPTDLVGKPGHMNWQMIKELASHGITVGSHGLAHVDLTALSDVDLENEVRTSKSVLEDKTGSSVKLFAFPFGRFDKRVWNAALAAGYTHLFTIQLGHHRSFETFLYSRLCITTSIDSNYMARHLANPDEYRGMAWRMSNRLGIYRLLMRLRYH
;
A
#
# COMPACT_ATOMS: atom_id res chain seq x y z
N MET A 1 -9.64 -7.92 -7.34
CA MET A 1 -8.24 -7.82 -6.90
C MET A 1 -8.10 -7.68 -5.38
N ILE A 2 -6.96 -8.16 -4.87
CA ILE A 2 -6.48 -8.10 -3.48
C ILE A 2 -5.18 -7.29 -3.50
N ILE A 3 -4.95 -6.43 -2.51
CA ILE A 3 -3.70 -5.69 -2.35
C ILE A 3 -3.07 -6.07 -1.02
N LEU A 4 -1.82 -6.52 -1.05
CA LEU A 4 -1.05 -6.85 0.15
C LEU A 4 -0.11 -5.69 0.47
N ASN A 5 0.00 -5.35 1.75
CA ASN A 5 0.82 -4.26 2.26
C ASN A 5 1.89 -4.81 3.21
N TYR A 6 3.10 -4.98 2.67
CA TYR A 6 4.31 -5.30 3.43
C TYR A 6 5.01 -4.01 3.87
N HIS A 7 5.96 -4.12 4.80
CA HIS A 7 6.81 -2.99 5.23
C HIS A 7 8.27 -3.40 5.12
N GLU A 8 8.73 -4.29 6.01
CA GLU A 8 10.11 -4.76 6.01
C GLU A 8 10.18 -6.27 5.81
N ILE A 9 11.16 -6.72 5.02
CA ILE A 9 11.56 -8.12 4.94
C ILE A 9 12.98 -8.23 5.48
N SER A 10 13.14 -8.89 6.62
CA SER A 10 14.44 -9.03 7.27
C SER A 10 14.47 -10.27 8.16
N ASP A 11 15.63 -10.90 8.24
CA ASP A 11 15.89 -12.05 9.11
C ASP A 11 16.63 -11.71 10.43
N GLU A 12 16.92 -10.42 10.65
CA GLU A 12 17.56 -9.94 11.87
C GLU A 12 16.67 -10.14 13.12
N PRO A 13 17.26 -10.33 14.31
CA PRO A 13 16.51 -10.41 15.57
C PRO A 13 15.96 -9.03 16.00
N GLY A 14 14.94 -9.00 16.87
CA GLY A 14 14.35 -7.74 17.39
C GLY A 14 13.32 -7.07 16.46
N ARG A 15 12.72 -7.85 15.56
CA ARG A 15 11.71 -7.42 14.58
C ARG A 15 10.49 -6.79 15.26
N ASP A 16 10.03 -5.68 14.70
CA ASP A 16 8.73 -5.13 15.08
C ASP A 16 7.60 -5.99 14.49
N ARG A 17 6.35 -5.56 14.69
CA ARG A 17 5.18 -6.32 14.25
C ARG A 17 5.03 -6.34 12.71
N TRP A 18 5.65 -5.43 11.98
CA TRP A 18 5.52 -5.24 10.53
C TRP A 18 6.68 -5.82 9.73
N THR A 19 7.73 -6.32 10.39
CA THR A 19 8.81 -7.06 9.73
C THR A 19 8.47 -8.53 9.52
N VAL A 20 8.56 -9.02 8.27
CA VAL A 20 8.34 -10.41 7.88
C VAL A 20 9.69 -11.08 7.56
N SER A 21 9.86 -12.37 7.86
CA SER A 21 11.06 -13.12 7.45
C SER A 21 11.10 -13.37 5.96
N SER A 22 12.28 -13.54 5.38
CA SER A 22 12.43 -13.90 3.96
C SER A 22 11.72 -15.23 3.65
N SER A 23 11.84 -16.20 4.57
CA SER A 23 11.15 -17.49 4.47
C SER A 23 9.63 -17.36 4.48
N ARG A 24 9.07 -16.46 5.30
CA ARG A 24 7.62 -16.22 5.38
C ARG A 24 7.14 -15.48 4.15
N PHE A 25 7.88 -14.50 3.67
CA PHE A 25 7.57 -13.79 2.42
C PHE A 25 7.53 -14.78 1.24
N LYS A 26 8.53 -15.64 1.10
CA LYS A 26 8.54 -16.71 0.09
C LYS A 26 7.34 -17.66 0.23
N SER A 27 7.05 -18.11 1.45
CA SER A 27 5.90 -18.98 1.72
C SER A 27 4.56 -18.30 1.39
N HIS A 28 4.49 -16.97 1.46
CA HIS A 28 3.33 -16.22 0.99
C HIS A 28 3.30 -16.20 -0.55
N LEU A 29 4.41 -15.86 -1.22
CA LEU A 29 4.51 -15.83 -2.68
C LEU A 29 4.08 -17.17 -3.31
N ASP A 30 4.48 -18.29 -2.74
CA ASP A 30 4.10 -19.64 -3.21
C ASP A 30 2.58 -19.85 -3.28
N LEU A 31 1.79 -19.10 -2.51
CA LEU A 31 0.31 -19.19 -2.50
C LEU A 31 -0.38 -18.38 -3.60
N PHE A 32 0.30 -17.40 -4.19
CA PHE A 32 -0.34 -16.46 -5.12
C PHE A 32 0.53 -15.97 -6.28
N ARG A 33 1.73 -16.54 -6.49
CA ARG A 33 2.64 -16.13 -7.58
C ARG A 33 1.99 -16.14 -8.96
N ASP A 34 1.11 -17.10 -9.22
CA ASP A 34 0.33 -17.24 -10.45
C ASP A 34 -0.78 -16.18 -10.61
N ARG A 35 -1.11 -15.47 -9.52
CA ARG A 35 -2.15 -14.43 -9.45
C ARG A 35 -1.57 -13.03 -9.40
N LEU A 36 -0.25 -12.88 -9.35
CA LEU A 36 0.42 -11.58 -9.25
C LEU A 36 0.14 -10.72 -10.48
N ILE A 37 -0.02 -9.41 -10.26
CA ILE A 37 -0.14 -8.41 -11.31
C ILE A 37 0.81 -7.24 -11.10
N SER A 38 1.24 -6.64 -12.22
CA SER A 38 2.02 -5.41 -12.19
C SER A 38 1.19 -4.22 -11.70
N PRO A 39 1.84 -3.17 -11.15
CA PRO A 39 1.17 -1.91 -10.83
C PRO A 39 0.40 -1.31 -12.02
N GLU A 40 0.96 -1.36 -13.22
CA GLU A 40 0.30 -0.89 -14.45
C GLU A 40 -1.00 -1.65 -14.72
N THR A 41 -0.95 -2.99 -14.64
CA THR A 41 -2.15 -3.83 -14.81
C THR A 41 -3.21 -3.47 -13.78
N PHE A 42 -2.81 -3.24 -12.53
CA PHE A 42 -3.73 -2.80 -11.49
C PHE A 42 -4.36 -1.44 -11.84
N LEU A 43 -3.56 -0.42 -12.16
CA LEU A 43 -4.06 0.93 -12.43
C LEU A 43 -5.03 0.96 -13.63
N ASN A 44 -4.78 0.14 -14.66
CA ASN A 44 -5.67 0.01 -15.82
C ASN A 44 -7.04 -0.63 -15.49
N HIS A 45 -7.12 -1.45 -14.43
CA HIS A 45 -8.32 -2.25 -14.14
C HIS A 45 -8.99 -1.93 -12.79
N CYS A 46 -8.37 -1.13 -11.92
CA CYS A 46 -8.85 -0.86 -10.56
C CYS A 46 -10.22 -0.17 -10.49
N HIS A 47 -10.69 0.42 -11.59
CA HIS A 47 -12.02 1.00 -11.70
C HIS A 47 -13.08 0.06 -12.32
N SER A 48 -12.71 -1.09 -12.90
CA SER A 48 -13.63 -2.04 -13.56
C SER A 48 -14.33 -2.98 -12.58
N ARG A 49 -15.67 -2.93 -12.50
CA ARG A 49 -16.46 -3.72 -11.54
C ARG A 49 -16.37 -5.23 -11.82
N ASN A 50 -16.05 -5.61 -13.06
CA ASN A 50 -15.93 -7.00 -13.48
C ASN A 50 -14.68 -7.70 -12.93
N HIS A 51 -13.70 -6.95 -12.41
CA HIS A 51 -12.42 -7.47 -11.92
C HIS A 51 -12.27 -7.39 -10.38
N ASP A 52 -13.35 -7.08 -9.66
CA ASP A 52 -13.30 -6.91 -8.21
C ASP A 52 -12.96 -8.22 -7.48
N LYS A 53 -13.30 -9.38 -8.06
CA LYS A 53 -13.23 -10.69 -7.40
C LYS A 53 -12.52 -11.78 -8.19
N ASP A 54 -11.71 -11.42 -9.18
CA ASP A 54 -10.93 -12.38 -9.97
C ASP A 54 -9.70 -12.95 -9.25
N GLY A 55 -9.49 -12.60 -7.98
CA GLY A 55 -8.41 -13.11 -7.16
C GLY A 55 -7.02 -12.55 -7.46
N ARG A 56 -6.84 -11.66 -8.45
CA ARG A 56 -5.51 -11.08 -8.75
C ARG A 56 -4.92 -10.32 -7.56
N VAL A 57 -3.60 -10.42 -7.37
CA VAL A 57 -2.88 -9.92 -6.20
C VAL A 57 -1.86 -8.86 -6.61
N LEU A 58 -1.94 -7.68 -5.99
CA LEU A 58 -0.93 -6.63 -6.11
C LEU A 58 -0.08 -6.59 -4.83
N LEU A 59 1.24 -6.51 -5.00
CA LEU A 59 2.18 -6.27 -3.91
C LEU A 59 2.44 -4.77 -3.73
N THR A 60 2.37 -4.32 -2.49
CA THR A 60 2.75 -2.97 -2.08
C THR A 60 3.63 -3.03 -0.83
N PHE A 61 4.58 -2.10 -0.76
CA PHE A 61 5.51 -1.93 0.35
C PHE A 61 5.41 -0.49 0.86
N ASP A 62 5.28 -0.33 2.17
CA ASP A 62 5.30 0.97 2.83
C ASP A 62 6.67 1.25 3.45
N ASP A 63 6.88 2.49 3.87
CA ASP A 63 8.06 3.02 4.57
C ASP A 63 9.35 3.16 3.74
N GLY A 64 9.44 2.60 2.53
CA GLY A 64 10.65 2.72 1.71
C GLY A 64 11.88 2.06 2.36
N ARG A 65 11.66 0.92 3.02
CA ARG A 65 12.71 0.14 3.70
C ARG A 65 13.73 -0.38 2.70
N LEU A 66 14.96 -0.58 3.16
CA LEU A 66 16.04 -1.12 2.32
C LEU A 66 15.67 -2.48 1.68
N SER A 67 14.84 -3.28 2.36
CA SER A 67 14.36 -4.58 1.86
C SER A 67 13.52 -4.50 0.59
N ASP A 68 12.89 -3.36 0.29
CA ASP A 68 12.20 -3.15 -0.98
C ASP A 68 13.18 -3.29 -2.15
N TYR A 69 14.42 -2.85 -1.94
CA TYR A 69 15.49 -2.93 -2.93
C TYR A 69 16.27 -4.25 -2.84
N THR A 70 16.71 -4.64 -1.65
CA THR A 70 17.62 -5.80 -1.51
C THR A 70 16.90 -7.15 -1.49
N VAL A 71 15.56 -7.17 -1.44
CA VAL A 71 14.78 -8.42 -1.44
C VAL A 71 13.71 -8.37 -2.53
N ALA A 72 12.76 -7.44 -2.44
CA ALA A 72 11.63 -7.42 -3.36
C ALA A 72 12.04 -7.09 -4.80
N PHE A 73 12.94 -6.12 -4.98
CA PHE A 73 13.48 -5.78 -6.29
C PHE A 73 14.45 -6.83 -6.83
N GLU A 74 15.27 -7.46 -5.99
CA GLU A 74 16.10 -8.59 -6.41
C GLU A 74 15.26 -9.78 -6.89
N GLU A 75 14.14 -10.10 -6.24
CA GLU A 75 13.20 -11.11 -6.71
C GLU A 75 12.52 -10.70 -8.02
N TYR A 76 12.14 -9.42 -8.16
CA TYR A 76 11.63 -8.88 -9.43
C TYR A 76 12.65 -9.03 -10.57
N PHE A 77 13.91 -8.67 -10.33
CA PHE A 77 14.97 -8.66 -11.35
C PHE A 77 15.57 -10.02 -11.65
N GLY A 78 15.89 -10.77 -10.61
CA GLY A 78 16.70 -11.98 -10.69
C GLY A 78 15.88 -13.20 -11.10
N SER A 79 14.69 -13.37 -10.53
CA SER A 79 13.83 -14.54 -10.79
C SER A 79 12.71 -14.22 -11.79
N GLY A 80 12.32 -12.95 -11.93
CA GLY A 80 11.18 -12.54 -12.76
C GLY A 80 9.84 -13.04 -12.23
N GLU A 81 9.81 -13.54 -10.99
CA GLU A 81 8.61 -14.14 -10.38
C GLU A 81 7.59 -13.09 -9.97
N ILE A 82 8.05 -11.87 -9.69
CA ILE A 82 7.19 -10.73 -9.38
C ILE A 82 7.07 -9.90 -10.67
N PRO A 83 5.86 -9.61 -11.18
CA PRO A 83 5.66 -8.78 -12.38
C PRO A 83 5.81 -7.26 -12.11
N GLY A 84 6.02 -6.88 -10.85
CA GLY A 84 6.19 -5.52 -10.35
C GLY A 84 5.51 -5.31 -9.00
N PHE A 85 5.84 -4.22 -8.32
CA PHE A 85 5.21 -3.82 -7.05
C PHE A 85 5.12 -2.29 -6.93
N MET A 86 4.38 -1.81 -5.93
CA MET A 86 4.38 -0.40 -5.56
C MET A 86 5.18 -0.19 -4.27
N SER A 87 6.02 0.83 -4.20
CA SER A 87 6.73 1.23 -2.96
C SER A 87 6.32 2.65 -2.57
N PHE A 88 5.79 2.82 -1.35
CA PHE A 88 5.33 4.09 -0.81
C PHE A 88 6.39 4.69 0.09
N ILE A 89 6.91 5.86 -0.30
CA ILE A 89 8.12 6.44 0.28
C ILE A 89 7.78 7.64 1.17
N PRO A 90 8.13 7.61 2.48
CA PRO A 90 8.19 8.80 3.31
C PRO A 90 9.50 9.56 3.06
N THR A 91 9.40 10.76 2.48
CA THR A 91 10.58 11.40 1.87
C THR A 91 11.66 11.84 2.86
N ASP A 92 11.31 12.14 4.12
CA ASP A 92 12.29 12.48 5.15
C ASP A 92 13.06 11.25 5.67
N LEU A 93 12.62 10.03 5.38
CA LEU A 93 13.34 8.82 5.80
C LEU A 93 14.35 8.34 4.75
N VAL A 94 14.31 8.88 3.53
CA VAL A 94 15.20 8.47 2.44
C VAL A 94 16.67 8.69 2.82
N GLY A 95 17.47 7.63 2.73
CA GLY A 95 18.88 7.61 3.06
C GLY A 95 19.20 7.56 4.56
N LYS A 96 18.19 7.55 5.45
CA LYS A 96 18.40 7.24 6.87
C LYS A 96 18.69 5.75 7.05
N PRO A 97 19.30 5.33 8.18
CA PRO A 97 19.56 3.91 8.46
C PRO A 97 18.29 3.06 8.29
N GLY A 98 18.42 1.92 7.59
CA GLY A 98 17.32 0.99 7.29
C GLY A 98 16.42 1.39 6.12
N HIS A 99 16.65 2.53 5.47
CA HIS A 99 15.82 3.04 4.38
C HIS A 99 16.61 3.16 3.08
N MET A 100 15.91 3.01 1.94
CA MET A 100 16.50 3.22 0.63
C MET A 100 17.03 4.65 0.48
N ASN A 101 18.07 4.82 -0.34
CA ASN A 101 18.53 6.14 -0.77
C ASN A 101 17.91 6.52 -2.12
N TRP A 102 18.13 7.76 -2.56
CA TRP A 102 17.57 8.25 -3.83
C TRP A 102 18.07 7.53 -5.07
N GLN A 103 19.28 6.97 -5.06
CA GLN A 103 19.78 6.19 -6.20
C GLN A 103 18.97 4.90 -6.36
N MET A 104 18.76 4.17 -5.26
CA MET A 104 17.94 2.97 -5.23
C MET A 104 16.49 3.26 -5.68
N ILE A 105 15.87 4.32 -5.17
CA ILE A 105 14.48 4.67 -5.53
C ILE A 105 14.36 5.03 -7.02
N LYS A 106 15.33 5.74 -7.58
CA LYS A 106 15.35 6.04 -9.03
C LYS A 106 15.50 4.78 -9.87
N GLU A 107 16.34 3.85 -9.42
CA GLU A 107 16.56 2.58 -10.09
C GLU A 107 15.33 1.66 -10.04
N LEU A 108 14.59 1.65 -8.93
CA LEU A 108 13.27 1.01 -8.87
C LEU A 108 12.34 1.60 -9.95
N ALA A 109 12.21 2.93 -9.96
CA ALA A 109 11.30 3.64 -10.86
C ALA A 109 11.65 3.43 -12.35
N SER A 110 12.94 3.39 -12.70
CA SER A 110 13.39 3.16 -14.09
C SER A 110 13.09 1.77 -14.61
N HIS A 111 12.74 0.82 -13.73
CA HIS A 111 12.49 -0.58 -14.06
C HIS A 111 11.05 -1.01 -13.78
N GLY A 112 10.10 -0.08 -13.89
CA GLY A 112 8.67 -0.41 -13.86
C GLY A 112 8.08 -0.64 -12.46
N ILE A 113 8.87 -0.48 -11.40
CA ILE A 113 8.34 -0.39 -10.04
C ILE A 113 7.68 0.97 -9.87
N THR A 114 6.46 0.99 -9.34
CA THR A 114 5.72 2.24 -9.18
C THR A 114 6.01 2.86 -7.81
N VAL A 115 6.56 4.07 -7.81
CA VAL A 115 6.82 4.84 -6.59
C VAL A 115 5.59 5.67 -6.23
N GLY A 116 5.11 5.52 -5.00
CA GLY A 116 4.06 6.33 -4.38
C GLY A 116 4.60 7.14 -3.20
N SER A 117 3.80 8.09 -2.73
CA SER A 117 4.14 8.88 -1.54
C SER A 117 3.57 8.24 -0.26
N HIS A 118 4.34 8.30 0.82
CA HIS A 118 3.93 7.94 2.18
C HIS A 118 4.04 9.12 3.15
N GLY A 119 3.81 10.33 2.63
CA GLY A 119 4.00 11.58 3.37
C GLY A 119 5.46 12.03 3.40
N LEU A 120 5.73 13.06 4.18
CA LEU A 120 7.06 13.64 4.36
C LEU A 120 7.73 12.98 5.56
N ALA A 121 7.24 13.24 6.78
CA ALA A 121 7.86 12.81 8.02
C ALA A 121 7.30 11.50 8.62
N HIS A 122 6.34 10.87 7.95
CA HIS A 122 5.66 9.66 8.41
C HIS A 122 4.95 9.85 9.78
N VAL A 123 4.06 10.84 9.84
CA VAL A 123 3.31 11.23 11.04
C VAL A 123 1.81 10.96 10.91
N ASP A 124 1.08 10.96 12.03
CA ASP A 124 -0.37 10.87 11.99
C ASP A 124 -0.98 12.16 11.45
N LEU A 125 -1.33 12.13 10.16
CA LEU A 125 -1.89 13.26 9.43
C LEU A 125 -3.18 13.79 10.03
N THR A 126 -3.95 12.96 10.74
CA THR A 126 -5.23 13.37 11.36
C THR A 126 -5.00 14.31 12.55
N ALA A 127 -3.82 14.28 13.17
CA ALA A 127 -3.47 15.11 14.31
C ALA A 127 -2.84 16.46 13.93
N LEU A 128 -2.57 16.70 12.65
CA LEU A 128 -1.91 17.91 12.17
C LEU A 128 -2.86 19.08 11.99
N SER A 129 -2.32 20.30 12.05
CA SER A 129 -3.02 21.49 11.52
C SER A 129 -3.22 21.38 10.01
N ASP A 130 -4.08 22.21 9.43
CA ASP A 130 -4.29 22.20 7.97
C ASP A 130 -3.04 22.61 7.20
N VAL A 131 -2.28 23.57 7.72
CA VAL A 131 -1.02 24.02 7.12
C VAL A 131 0.02 22.89 7.13
N ASP A 132 0.17 22.20 8.26
CA ASP A 132 1.14 21.11 8.37
C ASP A 132 0.74 19.89 7.55
N LEU A 133 -0.57 19.58 7.50
CA LEU A 133 -1.13 18.54 6.64
C LEU A 133 -0.84 18.84 5.17
N GLU A 134 -1.12 20.06 4.71
CA GLU A 134 -0.84 20.47 3.33
C GLU A 134 0.64 20.36 3.00
N ASN A 135 1.52 20.77 3.92
CA ASN A 135 2.96 20.62 3.75
C ASN A 135 3.37 19.15 3.64
N GLU A 136 2.90 18.27 4.53
CA GLU A 136 3.19 16.83 4.49
C GLU A 136 2.84 16.20 3.13
N VAL A 137 1.66 16.51 2.59
CA VAL A 137 1.18 15.87 1.36
C VAL A 137 1.77 16.50 0.09
N ARG A 138 1.95 17.83 0.04
CA ARG A 138 2.46 18.53 -1.15
C ARG A 138 3.97 18.42 -1.28
N THR A 139 4.70 18.59 -0.18
CA THR A 139 6.17 18.56 -0.20
C THR A 139 6.68 17.17 -0.53
N SER A 140 6.11 16.12 0.07
CA SER A 140 6.47 14.73 -0.27
C SER A 140 6.25 14.42 -1.74
N LYS A 141 5.15 14.91 -2.33
CA LYS A 141 4.89 14.78 -3.77
C LYS A 141 5.97 15.45 -4.60
N SER A 142 6.22 16.73 -4.35
CA SER A 142 7.18 17.53 -5.11
C SER A 142 8.57 16.91 -5.06
N VAL A 143 9.02 16.50 -3.88
CA VAL A 143 10.33 15.87 -3.70
C VAL A 143 10.42 14.57 -4.50
N LEU A 144 9.40 13.71 -4.47
CA LEU A 144 9.42 12.48 -5.26
C LEU A 144 9.39 12.74 -6.76
N GLU A 145 8.55 13.67 -7.23
CA GLU A 145 8.47 14.04 -8.65
C GLU A 145 9.80 14.62 -9.14
N ASP A 146 10.43 15.51 -8.36
CA ASP A 146 11.73 16.10 -8.68
C ASP A 146 12.86 15.06 -8.71
N LYS A 147 12.85 14.10 -7.78
CA LYS A 147 13.92 13.09 -7.67
C LYS A 147 13.76 11.98 -8.71
N THR A 148 12.54 11.54 -9.00
CA THR A 148 12.26 10.44 -9.94
C THR A 148 12.03 10.89 -11.37
N GLY A 149 11.76 12.19 -11.59
CA GLY A 149 11.43 12.73 -12.91
C GLY A 149 10.10 12.25 -13.47
N SER A 150 9.23 11.68 -12.61
CA SER A 150 7.95 11.08 -12.98
C SER A 150 6.83 11.61 -12.12
N SER A 151 5.61 11.73 -12.67
CA SER A 151 4.46 12.18 -11.88
C SER A 151 4.06 11.14 -10.82
N VAL A 152 3.82 11.60 -9.59
CA VAL A 152 3.42 10.76 -8.46
C VAL A 152 1.92 10.92 -8.22
N LYS A 153 1.19 9.83 -8.53
CA LYS A 153 -0.28 9.80 -8.48
C LYS A 153 -0.83 9.03 -7.28
N LEU A 154 0.02 8.28 -6.58
CA LEU A 154 -0.36 7.35 -5.53
C LEU A 154 0.06 7.88 -4.17
N PHE A 155 -0.81 7.73 -3.17
CA PHE A 155 -0.53 8.10 -1.78
C PHE A 155 -1.03 7.02 -0.83
N ALA A 156 -0.19 6.50 0.05
CA ALA A 156 -0.61 5.64 1.15
C ALA A 156 -0.65 6.47 2.44
N PHE A 157 -1.73 6.37 3.22
CA PHE A 157 -1.83 7.09 4.49
C PHE A 157 -0.91 6.44 5.55
N PRO A 158 0.00 7.21 6.19
CA PRO A 158 0.78 6.70 7.33
C PRO A 158 -0.13 6.07 8.38
N PHE A 159 0.28 4.90 8.88
CA PHE A 159 -0.48 4.10 9.85
C PHE A 159 -1.90 3.70 9.39
N GLY A 160 -2.24 3.91 8.10
CA GLY A 160 -3.58 3.77 7.57
C GLY A 160 -4.62 4.72 8.17
N ARG A 161 -4.18 5.80 8.84
CA ARG A 161 -5.04 6.78 9.50
C ARG A 161 -5.37 7.92 8.56
N PHE A 162 -6.66 8.22 8.44
CA PHE A 162 -7.15 9.33 7.63
C PHE A 162 -8.54 9.74 8.12
N ASP A 163 -8.91 10.95 7.79
CA ASP A 163 -10.27 11.51 7.84
C ASP A 163 -10.54 12.24 6.51
N LYS A 164 -11.69 12.92 6.42
CA LYS A 164 -12.07 13.66 5.22
C LYS A 164 -11.14 14.83 4.91
N ARG A 165 -10.53 15.44 5.93
CA ARG A 165 -9.58 16.55 5.77
C ARG A 165 -8.29 16.04 5.15
N VAL A 166 -7.76 14.94 5.66
CA VAL A 166 -6.55 14.28 5.18
C VAL A 166 -6.68 13.82 3.72
N TRP A 167 -7.77 13.11 3.36
CA TRP A 167 -7.91 12.69 1.96
C TRP A 167 -8.13 13.89 1.02
N ASN A 168 -8.68 15.01 1.51
CA ASN A 168 -9.05 16.15 0.66
C ASN A 168 -7.78 16.93 0.34
N ALA A 169 -6.90 17.08 1.34
CA ALA A 169 -5.56 17.61 1.15
C ALA A 169 -4.77 16.76 0.14
N ALA A 170 -4.83 15.42 0.23
CA ALA A 170 -4.17 14.54 -0.72
C ALA A 170 -4.74 14.70 -2.16
N LEU A 171 -6.06 14.72 -2.32
CA LEU A 171 -6.69 14.96 -3.63
C LEU A 171 -6.33 16.35 -4.18
N ALA A 172 -6.31 17.39 -3.33
CA ALA A 172 -5.95 18.76 -3.70
C ALA A 172 -4.45 18.93 -4.04
N ALA A 173 -3.58 18.06 -3.53
CA ALA A 173 -2.19 17.93 -3.96
C ALA A 173 -2.06 17.16 -5.30
N GLY A 174 -3.16 16.63 -5.83
CA GLY A 174 -3.22 15.95 -7.12
C GLY A 174 -2.88 14.46 -7.06
N TYR A 175 -2.92 13.83 -5.88
CA TYR A 175 -2.98 12.36 -5.82
C TYR A 175 -4.34 11.89 -6.32
N THR A 176 -4.39 10.74 -7.00
CA THR A 176 -5.61 10.21 -7.61
C THR A 176 -6.00 8.84 -7.05
N HIS A 177 -5.05 8.13 -6.43
CA HIS A 177 -5.26 6.83 -5.82
C HIS A 177 -4.71 6.85 -4.39
N LEU A 178 -5.57 6.62 -3.42
CA LEU A 178 -5.28 6.71 -2.00
C LEU A 178 -5.39 5.32 -1.36
N PHE A 179 -4.36 4.89 -0.65
CA PHE A 179 -4.26 3.53 -0.11
C PHE A 179 -4.39 3.53 1.41
N THR A 180 -5.20 2.58 1.90
CA THR A 180 -5.56 2.39 3.31
C THR A 180 -5.16 0.98 3.77
N ILE A 181 -5.42 0.64 5.04
CA ILE A 181 -5.25 -0.72 5.58
C ILE A 181 -6.59 -1.37 5.96
N GLN A 182 -7.69 -0.90 5.38
CA GLN A 182 -9.00 -1.51 5.61
C GLN A 182 -9.02 -2.91 4.99
N LEU A 183 -9.49 -3.91 5.75
CA LEU A 183 -9.63 -5.29 5.28
C LEU A 183 -10.60 -5.42 4.11
N GLY A 184 -10.43 -6.46 3.28
CA GLY A 184 -11.34 -6.82 2.20
C GLY A 184 -10.69 -6.74 0.82
N HIS A 185 -11.52 -6.79 -0.22
CA HIS A 185 -11.09 -6.55 -1.59
C HIS A 185 -10.54 -5.13 -1.76
N HIS A 186 -9.78 -4.90 -2.85
CA HIS A 186 -9.10 -3.64 -3.10
C HIS A 186 -10.00 -2.40 -3.11
N ARG A 187 -11.29 -2.49 -3.44
CA ARG A 187 -12.18 -1.32 -3.44
C ARG A 187 -12.67 -1.00 -2.04
N SER A 188 -12.47 0.25 -1.66
CA SER A 188 -13.06 0.80 -0.45
C SER A 188 -14.43 1.44 -0.75
N PHE A 189 -14.87 2.34 0.14
CA PHE A 189 -16.17 3.00 0.06
C PHE A 189 -16.21 4.21 -0.89
N GLU A 190 -15.05 4.74 -1.29
CA GLU A 190 -14.88 5.71 -2.36
C GLU A 190 -14.07 5.13 -3.53
N THR A 191 -14.25 5.68 -4.74
CA THR A 191 -13.62 5.16 -5.97
C THR A 191 -12.13 5.42 -6.07
N PHE A 192 -11.62 6.41 -5.33
CA PHE A 192 -10.20 6.75 -5.23
C PHE A 192 -9.52 6.08 -4.03
N LEU A 193 -10.27 5.35 -3.18
CA LEU A 193 -9.74 4.68 -1.99
C LEU A 193 -9.56 3.19 -2.22
N TYR A 194 -8.38 2.71 -1.86
CA TYR A 194 -7.99 1.32 -2.02
C TYR A 194 -7.65 0.67 -0.67
N SER A 195 -8.27 -0.48 -0.43
CA SER A 195 -8.12 -1.31 0.75
C SER A 195 -6.96 -2.28 0.57
N ARG A 196 -6.15 -2.45 1.62
CA ARG A 196 -5.00 -3.37 1.63
C ARG A 196 -5.03 -4.22 2.89
N LEU A 197 -4.58 -5.46 2.77
CA LEU A 197 -4.26 -6.28 3.94
C LEU A 197 -2.86 -5.87 4.44
N CYS A 198 -2.82 -5.23 5.60
CA CYS A 198 -1.57 -4.94 6.30
C CYS A 198 -0.95 -6.25 6.82
N ILE A 199 0.24 -6.57 6.34
CA ILE A 199 0.95 -7.79 6.72
C ILE A 199 1.73 -7.54 8.01
N THR A 200 1.51 -8.43 8.97
CA THR A 200 2.22 -8.43 10.26
C THR A 200 2.80 -9.81 10.53
N THR A 201 3.69 -9.92 11.51
CA THR A 201 4.30 -11.19 11.95
C THR A 201 3.28 -12.29 12.29
N SER A 202 2.05 -11.94 12.67
CA SER A 202 0.97 -12.89 12.95
C SER A 202 0.29 -13.47 11.71
N ILE A 203 0.60 -12.97 10.50
CA ILE A 203 0.05 -13.50 9.25
C ILE A 203 0.94 -14.65 8.78
N ASP A 204 0.45 -15.86 8.94
CA ASP A 204 1.05 -17.09 8.42
C ASP A 204 0.42 -17.52 7.09
N SER A 205 0.96 -18.57 6.49
CA SER A 205 0.46 -19.14 5.24
C SER A 205 -1.00 -19.58 5.33
N ASN A 206 -1.48 -20.01 6.51
CA ASN A 206 -2.86 -20.42 6.70
C ASN A 206 -3.81 -19.20 6.69
N TYR A 207 -3.46 -18.14 7.42
CA TYR A 207 -4.19 -16.87 7.36
C TYR A 207 -4.19 -16.31 5.94
N MET A 208 -3.02 -16.30 5.29
CA MET A 208 -2.87 -15.82 3.92
C MET A 208 -3.78 -16.61 2.97
N ALA A 209 -3.73 -17.94 2.99
CA ALA A 209 -4.58 -18.79 2.14
C ALA A 209 -6.08 -18.52 2.34
N ARG A 210 -6.51 -18.35 3.60
CA ARG A 210 -7.90 -17.98 3.94
C ARG A 210 -8.28 -16.62 3.38
N HIS A 211 -7.43 -15.61 3.58
CA HIS A 211 -7.67 -14.27 3.05
C HIS A 211 -7.71 -14.25 1.52
N LEU A 212 -6.83 -14.99 0.84
CA LEU A 212 -6.81 -15.10 -0.61
C LEU A 212 -8.07 -15.75 -1.20
N ALA A 213 -8.67 -16.68 -0.45
CA ALA A 213 -9.92 -17.34 -0.81
C ALA A 213 -11.14 -16.44 -0.53
N ASN A 214 -11.13 -15.72 0.59
CA ASN A 214 -12.21 -14.81 0.97
C ASN A 214 -11.67 -13.57 1.73
N PRO A 215 -11.38 -12.47 1.03
CA PRO A 215 -10.85 -11.25 1.67
C PRO A 215 -11.77 -10.64 2.73
N ASP A 216 -13.08 -10.92 2.64
CA ASP A 216 -14.09 -10.41 3.57
C ASP A 216 -14.36 -11.36 4.75
N GLU A 217 -13.66 -12.50 4.85
CA GLU A 217 -13.87 -13.51 5.90
C GLU A 217 -13.80 -12.91 7.31
N TYR A 218 -12.78 -12.10 7.55
CA TYR A 218 -12.52 -11.47 8.85
C TYR A 218 -13.29 -10.16 9.05
N ARG A 219 -14.14 -9.75 8.10
CA ARG A 219 -15.01 -8.60 8.32
C ARG A 219 -16.13 -8.97 9.30
N GLY A 220 -16.24 -8.17 10.37
CA GLY A 220 -17.17 -8.39 11.47
C GLY A 220 -18.65 -8.25 11.09
N MET A 221 -19.53 -8.67 12.00
CA MET A 221 -20.98 -8.71 11.80
C MET A 221 -21.58 -7.35 11.41
N ALA A 222 -21.09 -6.26 12.02
CA ALA A 222 -21.53 -4.90 11.69
C ALA A 222 -21.28 -4.54 10.21
N TRP A 223 -20.15 -4.97 9.65
CA TRP A 223 -19.88 -4.79 8.23
C TRP A 223 -20.84 -5.62 7.36
N ARG A 224 -21.02 -6.90 7.68
CA ARG A 224 -21.89 -7.80 6.90
C ARG A 224 -23.33 -7.28 6.85
N MET A 225 -23.86 -6.82 7.98
CA MET A 225 -25.20 -6.25 8.08
C MET A 225 -25.32 -4.94 7.29
N SER A 226 -24.40 -3.99 7.50
CA SER A 226 -24.44 -2.71 6.79
C SER A 226 -24.26 -2.83 5.28
N ASN A 227 -23.46 -3.81 4.82
CA ASN A 227 -23.29 -4.09 3.40
C ASN A 227 -24.56 -4.73 2.80
N ARG A 228 -25.19 -5.68 3.50
CA ARG A 228 -26.47 -6.29 3.08
C ARG A 228 -27.61 -5.27 2.99
N LEU A 229 -27.61 -4.27 3.87
CA LEU A 229 -28.59 -3.18 3.87
C LEU A 229 -28.25 -2.05 2.87
N GLY A 230 -27.12 -2.12 2.16
CA GLY A 230 -26.71 -1.07 1.21
C GLY A 230 -26.24 0.24 1.85
N ILE A 231 -26.13 0.30 3.18
CA ILE A 231 -25.78 1.53 3.93
C ILE A 231 -24.31 1.62 4.32
N TYR A 232 -23.50 0.58 4.07
CA TYR A 232 -22.09 0.55 4.48
C TYR A 232 -21.31 1.78 4.00
N ARG A 233 -21.43 2.17 2.73
CA ARG A 233 -20.73 3.34 2.19
C ARG A 233 -21.15 4.64 2.87
N LEU A 234 -22.43 4.80 3.17
CA LEU A 234 -22.95 5.96 3.90
C LEU A 234 -22.36 6.01 5.32
N LEU A 235 -22.37 4.88 6.04
CA LEU A 235 -21.80 4.80 7.39
C LEU A 235 -20.30 5.10 7.40
N MET A 236 -19.55 4.63 6.40
CA MET A 236 -18.13 4.94 6.29
C MET A 236 -17.90 6.41 5.98
N ARG A 237 -18.69 7.02 5.08
CA ARG A 237 -18.63 8.47 4.83
C ARG A 237 -18.91 9.29 6.08
N LEU A 238 -19.83 8.86 6.93
CA LEU A 238 -20.11 9.51 8.22
C LEU A 238 -18.99 9.31 9.24
N ARG A 239 -18.43 8.10 9.33
CA ARG A 239 -17.32 7.78 10.25
C ARG A 239 -16.07 8.60 9.96
N TYR A 240 -15.79 8.82 8.68
CA TYR A 240 -14.60 9.53 8.22
C TYR A 240 -14.88 11.01 7.91
N HIS A 241 -16.07 11.53 8.22
CA HIS A 241 -16.41 12.94 8.02
C HIS A 241 -15.67 13.85 9.02
#